data_AF-A0A923YH65-F1
#
_entry.id   AF-A0A923YH65-F1
#
_cell.length_a   1.000
_cell.length_b   1.000
_cell.length_c   1.000
_cell.angle_alpha   90.00
_cell.angle_beta   90.00
_cell.angle_gamma   90.00
#
_symmetry.space_group_name_H-M   'P 1'
#
loop_
_entity.id
_entity.type
_entity.pdbx_description
1 polymer ?
#
loop_
_entity_poly.entity_id
_entity_poly.type
_entity_poly.pdbx_seq_one_letter_code
_entity_poly.pdbx_strand_id
1 'polypeptide(L)'
;MLKARNTQEWNIVKFDSQGRTILTGIFNSGTAPGINDRSAMQVNVNSQGKNWKTRISVGNGYTADTYPKTWLTTLALTYFDDYNFPNGNPYPYAGIEVSNMTRGFATGSKVNVLGTTNMLWTVNYYNEDGRVVKTFKQHYKGNTLVAGNYDEVTNTYDFTGAVLSTTRSHKVGGSEALK
;
A
#
# COMPACT_ATOMS: atom_id res chain seq x y z
N MET A 1 -15.06 -18.36 -18.83
CA MET A 1 -13.89 -19.25 -19.05
C MET A 1 -13.00 -19.15 -17.82
N LEU A 2 -12.77 -20.24 -17.08
CA LEU A 2 -11.71 -20.26 -16.06
C LEU A 2 -10.36 -20.24 -16.78
N LYS A 3 -9.50 -19.27 -16.46
CA LYS A 3 -8.15 -19.18 -17.00
C LYS A 3 -7.33 -20.33 -16.41
N ALA A 4 -7.03 -21.36 -17.22
CA ALA A 4 -6.11 -22.42 -16.83
C ALA A 4 -4.73 -21.78 -16.56
N ARG A 5 -4.16 -22.05 -15.38
CA ARG A 5 -2.85 -21.53 -14.99
C ARG A 5 -1.81 -22.60 -15.34
N ASN A 6 -0.81 -22.24 -16.14
CA ASN A 6 0.22 -23.18 -16.61
C ASN A 6 1.31 -23.46 -15.57
N THR A 7 1.36 -22.68 -14.49
CA THR A 7 2.30 -22.84 -13.38
C THR A 7 1.64 -22.45 -12.06
N GLN A 8 2.20 -22.93 -10.96
CA GLN A 8 1.70 -22.69 -9.60
C GLN A 8 2.04 -21.29 -9.12
N GLU A 9 1.03 -20.60 -8.60
CA GLU A 9 1.14 -19.26 -8.03
C GLU A 9 0.97 -19.30 -6.51
N TRP A 10 1.81 -18.55 -5.81
CA TRP A 10 1.86 -18.43 -4.36
C TRP A 10 1.58 -16.99 -3.94
N ASN A 11 0.78 -16.82 -2.88
CA ASN A 11 0.67 -15.53 -2.22
C ASN A 11 1.96 -15.24 -1.45
N ILE A 12 2.45 -14.02 -1.58
CA ILE A 12 3.61 -13.55 -0.81
C ILE A 12 3.20 -12.41 0.10
N VAL A 13 3.80 -12.39 1.29
CA VAL A 13 3.76 -11.28 2.24
C VAL A 13 5.19 -10.91 2.57
N LYS A 14 5.50 -9.62 2.54
CA LYS A 14 6.83 -9.09 2.88
C LYS A 14 6.71 -8.15 4.07
N PHE A 15 7.77 -8.15 4.87
CA PHE A 15 7.86 -7.38 6.10
C PHE A 15 9.05 -6.42 6.07
N ASP A 16 8.93 -5.33 6.80
CA ASP A 16 10.07 -4.50 7.20
C ASP A 16 10.77 -5.08 8.44
N SER A 17 11.83 -4.41 8.90
CA SER A 17 12.61 -4.83 10.07
C SER A 17 11.83 -4.79 11.38
N GLN A 18 10.66 -4.13 11.41
CA GLN A 18 9.77 -4.06 12.58
C GLN A 18 8.66 -5.12 12.51
N GLY A 19 8.66 -6.00 11.50
CA GLY A 19 7.65 -7.04 11.32
C GLY A 19 6.31 -6.52 10.78
N ARG A 20 6.26 -5.30 10.24
CA ARG A 20 5.04 -4.73 9.64
C ARG A 20 4.91 -5.18 8.21
N THR A 21 3.69 -5.49 7.77
CA THR A 21 3.43 -5.88 6.38
C THR A 21 3.57 -4.68 5.45
N ILE A 22 4.50 -4.77 4.51
CA ILE A 22 4.81 -3.70 3.55
C ILE A 22 4.40 -4.03 2.12
N LEU A 23 4.21 -5.31 1.81
CA LEU A 23 3.86 -5.77 0.46
C LEU A 23 3.11 -7.09 0.52
N THR A 24 2.05 -7.19 -0.27
CA THR A 24 1.45 -8.47 -0.66
C THR A 24 1.50 -8.62 -2.17
N GLY A 25 1.60 -9.86 -2.64
CA GLY A 25 1.75 -10.12 -4.07
C GLY A 25 1.53 -11.58 -4.45
N ILE A 26 1.73 -11.84 -5.74
CA ILE A 26 1.64 -13.16 -6.36
C ILE A 26 3.02 -13.51 -6.91
N PHE A 27 3.59 -14.61 -6.42
CA PHE A 27 4.82 -15.20 -6.92
C PHE A 27 4.50 -16.40 -7.80
N ASN A 28 5.20 -16.53 -8.93
CA ASN A 28 5.11 -17.71 -9.77
C ASN A 28 6.29 -18.63 -9.45
N SER A 29 6.00 -19.83 -8.97
CA SER A 29 7.03 -20.82 -8.62
C SER A 29 7.70 -21.47 -9.83
N GLY A 30 7.10 -21.34 -11.02
CA GLY A 30 7.54 -22.06 -12.22
C GLY A 30 7.11 -23.53 -12.26
N THR A 31 6.59 -24.06 -11.15
CA THR A 31 6.23 -25.48 -11.01
C THR A 31 4.90 -25.78 -11.69
N ALA A 32 4.77 -26.95 -12.31
CA ALA A 32 3.55 -27.37 -12.98
C ALA A 32 2.36 -27.51 -11.99
N PRO A 33 1.11 -27.23 -12.41
CA PRO A 33 -0.06 -27.43 -11.57
C PRO A 33 -0.17 -28.86 -11.04
N GLY A 34 -0.65 -29.02 -9.80
CA GLY A 34 -0.82 -30.33 -9.16
C GLY A 34 0.45 -30.95 -8.54
N ILE A 35 1.64 -30.40 -8.79
CA ILE A 35 2.89 -30.87 -8.14
C ILE A 35 3.01 -30.25 -6.74
N ASN A 36 3.41 -31.04 -5.73
CA ASN A 36 3.64 -30.48 -4.39
C ASN A 36 5.01 -29.80 -4.32
N ASP A 37 5.02 -28.47 -4.45
CA ASP A 37 6.24 -27.66 -4.44
C ASP A 37 6.63 -27.11 -3.05
N ARG A 38 5.88 -27.47 -2.01
CA ARG A 38 6.04 -26.86 -0.67
C ARG A 38 7.43 -27.12 -0.07
N SER A 39 8.00 -28.30 -0.24
CA SER A 39 9.33 -28.63 0.30
C SER A 39 10.44 -27.84 -0.40
N ALA A 40 10.41 -27.73 -1.72
CA ALA A 40 11.39 -26.96 -2.48
C ALA A 40 11.26 -25.46 -2.17
N MET A 41 10.04 -24.93 -2.05
CA MET A 41 9.82 -23.56 -1.57
C MET A 41 10.41 -23.32 -0.18
N GLN A 42 10.24 -24.26 0.76
CA GLN A 42 10.83 -24.14 2.10
C GLN A 42 12.37 -24.10 2.05
N VAL A 43 13.01 -24.93 1.22
CA VAL A 43 14.48 -24.92 1.04
C VAL A 43 14.95 -23.57 0.47
N ASN A 44 14.24 -23.04 -0.52
CA ASN A 44 14.54 -21.72 -1.08
C ASN A 44 14.42 -20.61 -0.03
N VAL A 45 13.37 -20.62 0.79
CA VAL A 45 13.19 -19.64 1.87
C VAL A 45 14.26 -19.79 2.96
N ASN A 46 14.56 -21.03 3.39
CA ASN A 46 15.51 -21.30 4.47
C ASN A 46 16.97 -20.99 4.10
N SER A 47 17.29 -20.97 2.81
CA SER A 47 18.64 -20.62 2.33
C SER A 47 18.90 -19.11 2.25
N GLN A 48 17.92 -18.27 2.61
CA GLN A 48 18.08 -16.81 2.56
C GLN A 48 18.76 -16.25 3.80
N GLY A 49 19.68 -15.32 3.60
CA GLY A 49 20.33 -14.57 4.69
C GLY A 49 19.59 -13.31 5.12
N LYS A 50 18.55 -12.88 4.39
CA LYS A 50 17.78 -11.67 4.68
C LYS A 50 16.28 -11.98 4.77
N ASN A 51 15.67 -11.50 5.86
CA ASN A 51 14.28 -11.82 6.20
C ASN A 51 13.34 -10.62 6.13
N TRP A 52 13.87 -9.40 6.03
CA TRP A 52 13.08 -8.17 5.91
C TRP A 52 13.64 -7.25 4.82
N LYS A 53 12.79 -6.34 4.36
CA LYS A 53 13.17 -5.31 3.40
C LYS A 53 13.39 -3.96 4.08
N THR A 54 14.17 -3.11 3.44
CA THR A 54 14.44 -1.73 3.89
C THR A 54 13.82 -0.73 2.91
N ARG A 55 13.44 0.45 3.41
CA ARG A 55 12.96 1.55 2.54
C ARG A 55 14.06 2.05 1.60
N ILE A 56 13.67 2.36 0.37
CA ILE A 56 14.50 3.01 -0.65
C ILE A 56 13.64 4.03 -1.42
N SER A 57 14.27 4.97 -2.14
CA SER A 57 13.56 6.04 -2.86
C SER A 57 13.08 5.66 -4.27
N VAL A 58 13.44 4.47 -4.76
CA VAL A 58 13.18 4.03 -6.13
C VAL A 58 12.19 2.86 -6.20
N GLY A 59 11.65 2.60 -7.39
CA GLY A 59 10.77 1.47 -7.65
C GLY A 59 9.50 1.51 -6.80
N ASN A 60 9.23 0.42 -6.07
CA ASN A 60 8.08 0.34 -5.17
C ASN A 60 8.36 0.88 -3.75
N GLY A 61 9.58 1.33 -3.47
CA GLY A 61 9.99 1.92 -2.19
C GLY A 61 10.61 0.96 -1.20
N TYR A 62 10.86 -0.29 -1.60
CA TYR A 62 11.49 -1.30 -0.76
C TYR A 62 12.56 -2.10 -1.52
N THR A 63 13.57 -2.58 -0.80
CA THR A 63 14.59 -3.48 -1.35
C THR A 63 13.99 -4.79 -1.91
N ALA A 64 14.72 -5.43 -2.83
CA ALA A 64 14.34 -6.69 -3.46
C ALA A 64 15.28 -7.84 -3.03
N ASP A 65 15.63 -7.88 -1.74
CA ASP A 65 16.68 -8.73 -1.18
C ASP A 65 16.20 -9.88 -0.29
N THR A 66 14.88 -10.00 -0.09
CA THR A 66 14.24 -11.15 0.56
C THR A 66 13.57 -12.06 -0.45
N TYR A 67 13.56 -13.38 -0.21
CA TYR A 67 12.90 -14.32 -1.12
C TYR A 67 11.36 -14.23 -1.06
N PRO A 68 10.65 -14.31 -2.20
CA PRO A 68 11.22 -14.26 -3.55
C PRO A 68 11.66 -12.82 -3.90
N LYS A 69 12.78 -12.71 -4.65
CA LYS A 69 13.37 -11.42 -5.05
C LYS A 69 12.57 -10.73 -6.15
N THR A 70 11.89 -11.51 -6.98
CA THR A 70 10.97 -11.08 -8.03
C THR A 70 9.63 -11.78 -7.87
N TRP A 71 8.56 -11.20 -8.39
CA TRP A 71 7.22 -11.77 -8.34
C TRP A 71 6.38 -11.24 -9.51
N LEU A 72 5.26 -11.90 -9.79
CA LEU A 72 4.42 -11.65 -10.96
C LEU A 72 3.58 -10.37 -10.79
N THR A 73 2.97 -10.20 -9.62
CA THR A 73 2.04 -9.08 -9.39
C THR A 73 2.15 -8.58 -7.96
N THR A 74 2.22 -7.26 -7.80
CA THR A 74 2.04 -6.62 -6.50
C THR A 74 0.55 -6.37 -6.28
N LEU A 75 0.02 -6.81 -5.15
CA LEU A 75 -1.40 -6.66 -4.80
C LEU A 75 -1.62 -5.47 -3.86
N ALA A 76 -0.74 -5.29 -2.88
CA ALA A 76 -0.77 -4.14 -2.00
C ALA A 76 0.64 -3.71 -1.60
N LEU A 77 0.81 -2.43 -1.29
CA LEU A 77 1.99 -1.83 -0.68
C LEU A 77 1.56 -0.94 0.48
N THR A 78 2.36 -0.91 1.54
CA THR A 78 2.15 0.01 2.67
C THR A 78 3.47 0.69 2.97
N TYR A 79 3.43 2.01 3.14
CA TYR A 79 4.52 2.89 3.54
C TYR A 79 4.29 3.38 4.96
N PHE A 80 5.37 3.48 5.72
CA PHE A 80 5.32 3.84 7.13
C PHE A 80 6.30 4.97 7.45
N ASP A 81 6.09 5.62 8.59
CA ASP A 81 7.00 6.53 9.29
C ASP A 81 7.29 7.90 8.66
N ASP A 82 7.05 8.09 7.36
CA ASP A 82 7.29 9.34 6.65
C ASP A 82 6.46 9.45 5.36
N TYR A 83 6.41 10.64 4.75
CA TYR A 83 5.69 10.89 3.48
C TYR A 83 6.63 10.89 2.26
N ASN A 84 7.87 10.41 2.39
CA ASN A 84 8.86 10.39 1.32
C ASN A 84 8.64 9.16 0.43
N PHE A 85 7.54 9.18 -0.31
CA PHE A 85 7.19 8.07 -1.19
C PHE A 85 8.03 8.09 -2.48
N PRO A 86 8.29 6.91 -3.10
CA PRO A 86 8.87 6.84 -4.42
C PRO A 86 8.02 7.60 -5.44
N ASN A 87 8.68 8.44 -6.25
CA ASN A 87 8.06 9.37 -7.20
C ASN A 87 7.21 10.49 -6.56
N GLY A 88 7.40 10.75 -5.27
CA GLY A 88 6.73 11.82 -4.53
C GLY A 88 5.36 11.46 -3.98
N ASN A 89 4.86 12.31 -3.09
CA ASN A 89 3.52 12.17 -2.51
C ASN A 89 2.47 12.72 -3.49
N PRO A 90 1.51 11.91 -3.97
CA PRO A 90 0.48 12.36 -4.90
C PRO A 90 -0.56 13.29 -4.28
N TYR A 91 -0.69 13.30 -2.95
CA TYR A 91 -1.64 14.13 -2.21
C TYR A 91 -0.92 14.89 -1.09
N PRO A 92 -0.03 15.85 -1.42
CA PRO A 92 0.65 16.64 -0.41
C PRO A 92 -0.35 17.51 0.36
N TYR A 93 -0.23 17.53 1.68
CA TYR A 93 -1.08 18.31 2.56
C TYR A 93 -0.26 18.82 3.74
N ALA A 94 -0.44 20.11 4.06
CA ALA A 94 0.30 20.84 5.10
C ALA A 94 -0.68 21.66 5.95
N GLY A 95 -1.70 20.99 6.49
CA GLY A 95 -2.61 21.59 7.47
C GLY A 95 -1.91 21.84 8.81
N ILE A 96 -2.37 22.84 9.56
CA ILE A 96 -1.80 23.21 10.88
C ILE A 96 -2.00 22.08 11.89
N GLU A 97 -3.05 21.30 11.72
CA GLU A 97 -3.40 20.13 12.53
C GLU A 97 -2.53 18.89 12.25
N VAL A 98 -1.66 18.94 11.25
CA VAL A 98 -0.81 17.82 10.83
C VAL A 98 0.53 17.86 11.56
N SER A 99 0.93 16.71 12.12
CA SER A 99 2.25 16.47 12.69
C SER A 99 3.12 15.61 11.77
N ASN A 100 4.43 15.86 11.81
CA ASN A 100 5.44 15.02 11.16
C ASN A 100 5.93 13.88 12.07
N MET A 101 5.42 13.75 13.30
CA MET A 101 5.72 12.67 14.24
C MET A 101 5.03 11.36 13.84
N THR A 102 5.37 10.85 12.66
CA THR A 102 4.66 9.75 12.01
C THR A 102 5.35 8.38 12.15
N ARG A 103 6.48 8.32 12.87
CA ARG A 103 7.19 7.06 13.14
C ARG A 103 6.25 6.04 13.79
N GLY A 104 6.19 4.85 13.20
CA GLY A 104 5.29 3.77 13.60
C GLY A 104 4.01 3.72 12.77
N PHE A 105 3.54 4.84 12.20
CA PHE A 105 2.25 4.93 11.52
C PHE A 105 2.33 4.62 10.02
N ALA A 106 1.23 4.12 9.46
CA ALA A 106 1.05 3.91 8.03
C ALA A 106 0.66 5.23 7.35
N THR A 107 1.63 5.89 6.71
CA THR A 107 1.47 7.20 6.07
C THR A 107 0.90 7.09 4.66
N GLY A 108 1.14 5.97 3.98
CA GLY A 108 0.62 5.74 2.63
C GLY A 108 0.44 4.28 2.31
N SER A 109 -0.42 3.97 1.35
CA SER A 109 -0.57 2.63 0.82
C SER A 109 -0.99 2.66 -0.65
N LYS A 110 -0.77 1.56 -1.35
CA LYS A 110 -1.28 1.32 -2.68
C LYS A 110 -2.00 -0.02 -2.74
N VAL A 111 -3.12 -0.09 -3.45
CA VAL A 111 -3.85 -1.35 -3.70
C VAL A 111 -4.07 -1.54 -5.20
N ASN A 112 -3.81 -2.75 -5.69
CA ASN A 112 -3.96 -3.11 -7.10
C ASN A 112 -5.44 -3.19 -7.51
N VAL A 113 -5.74 -2.66 -8.70
CA VAL A 113 -6.98 -2.98 -9.40
C VAL A 113 -6.77 -4.28 -10.17
N LEU A 114 -7.42 -5.35 -9.71
CA LEU A 114 -7.23 -6.70 -10.26
C LEU A 114 -7.49 -6.75 -11.77
N GLY A 115 -6.66 -7.50 -12.48
CA GLY A 115 -6.68 -7.57 -13.94
C GLY A 115 -5.98 -6.40 -14.64
N THR A 116 -5.40 -5.46 -13.90
CA THR A 116 -4.63 -4.33 -14.42
C THR A 116 -3.26 -4.22 -13.73
N THR A 117 -2.45 -3.24 -14.15
CA THR A 117 -1.23 -2.80 -13.46
C THR A 117 -1.45 -1.55 -12.59
N ASN A 118 -2.70 -1.07 -12.50
CA ASN A 118 -3.04 0.18 -11.83
C ASN A 118 -3.10 0.00 -10.32
N MET A 119 -2.44 0.90 -9.59
CA MET A 119 -2.38 0.90 -8.14
C MET A 119 -3.04 2.18 -7.60
N LEU A 120 -4.08 2.03 -6.79
CA LEU A 120 -4.80 3.13 -6.15
C LEU A 120 -4.14 3.53 -4.85
N TRP A 121 -3.91 4.83 -4.67
CA TRP A 121 -3.31 5.37 -3.47
C TRP A 121 -4.28 5.56 -2.30
N THR A 122 -3.75 5.43 -1.08
CA THR A 122 -4.32 6.03 0.12
C THR A 122 -3.18 6.74 0.88
N VAL A 123 -3.42 7.95 1.38
CA VAL A 123 -2.45 8.73 2.17
C VAL A 123 -3.15 9.22 3.44
N ASN A 124 -2.56 8.98 4.59
CA ASN A 124 -3.11 9.34 5.90
C ASN A 124 -2.22 10.36 6.60
N TYR A 125 -2.82 11.45 7.04
CA TYR A 125 -2.17 12.47 7.86
C TYR A 125 -2.64 12.39 9.30
N TYR A 126 -1.70 12.57 10.21
CA TYR A 126 -1.90 12.40 11.65
C TYR A 126 -1.63 13.72 12.38
N ASN A 127 -2.35 13.97 13.48
CA ASN A 127 -1.98 15.03 14.44
C ASN A 127 -0.89 14.56 15.41
N GLU A 128 -0.51 15.42 16.35
CA GLU A 128 0.50 15.13 17.39
C GLU A 128 0.13 13.97 18.32
N ASP A 129 -1.17 13.72 18.52
CA ASP A 129 -1.69 12.59 19.30
C ASP A 129 -1.73 11.27 18.50
N GLY A 130 -1.28 11.27 17.24
CA GLY A 130 -1.33 10.10 16.37
C GLY A 130 -2.72 9.75 15.84
N ARG A 131 -3.68 10.68 15.89
CA ARG A 131 -5.03 10.51 15.33
C ARG A 131 -5.06 10.97 13.88
N VAL A 132 -5.80 10.25 13.03
CA VAL A 132 -5.92 10.61 11.60
C VAL A 132 -6.78 11.86 11.45
N VAL A 133 -6.20 12.94 10.93
CA VAL A 133 -6.88 14.21 10.64
C VAL A 133 -7.29 14.36 9.19
N LYS A 134 -6.55 13.73 8.28
CA LYS A 134 -6.81 13.76 6.84
C LYS A 134 -6.55 12.40 6.21
N THR A 135 -7.43 11.97 5.31
CA THR A 135 -7.18 10.82 4.44
C THR A 135 -7.53 11.19 3.00
N PHE A 136 -6.61 10.92 2.08
CA PHE A 136 -6.85 10.94 0.64
C PHE A 136 -6.90 9.51 0.15
N LYS A 137 -8.01 9.09 -0.48
CA LYS A 137 -8.20 7.72 -0.96
C LYS A 137 -8.63 7.72 -2.42
N GLN A 138 -7.72 7.33 -3.30
CA GLN A 138 -7.97 7.25 -4.73
C GLN A 138 -9.00 6.16 -5.06
N HIS A 139 -9.86 6.42 -6.04
CA HIS A 139 -10.85 5.46 -6.53
C HIS A 139 -10.79 5.29 -8.05
N TYR A 140 -11.18 4.11 -8.53
CA TYR A 140 -11.09 3.73 -9.94
C TYR A 140 -12.35 4.10 -10.75
N LYS A 141 -12.83 5.33 -10.57
CA LYS A 141 -14.05 5.82 -11.26
C LYS A 141 -13.77 5.90 -12.76
N GLY A 142 -14.71 5.37 -13.56
CA GLY A 142 -14.59 5.36 -15.02
C GLY A 142 -13.57 4.35 -15.56
N ASN A 143 -13.16 3.37 -14.74
CA ASN A 143 -12.14 2.37 -15.09
C ASN A 143 -10.78 2.98 -15.48
N THR A 144 -10.47 4.16 -14.95
CA THR A 144 -9.25 4.90 -15.27
C THR A 144 -8.52 5.30 -13.99
N LEU A 145 -7.20 5.14 -13.98
CA LEU A 145 -6.34 5.62 -12.92
C LEU A 145 -6.08 7.12 -13.13
N VAL A 146 -6.79 7.96 -12.37
CA VAL A 146 -6.64 9.43 -12.43
C VAL A 146 -6.36 9.95 -11.02
N ALA A 147 -5.31 10.74 -10.83
CA ALA A 147 -4.97 11.29 -9.52
C ALA A 147 -6.09 12.18 -8.94
N GLY A 148 -6.86 12.85 -9.80
CA GLY A 148 -8.03 13.64 -9.39
C GLY A 148 -9.28 12.82 -9.00
N ASN A 149 -9.24 11.50 -9.07
CA ASN A 149 -10.35 10.62 -8.65
C ASN A 149 -10.07 10.09 -7.24
N TYR A 150 -10.48 10.82 -6.21
CA TYR A 150 -10.24 10.45 -4.82
C TYR A 150 -11.33 10.93 -3.87
N ASP A 151 -11.43 10.27 -2.73
CA ASP A 151 -12.16 10.79 -1.57
C ASP A 151 -11.20 11.50 -0.63
N GLU A 152 -11.60 12.67 -0.16
CA GLU A 152 -10.95 13.42 0.91
C GLU A 152 -11.78 13.30 2.17
N VAL A 153 -11.21 12.72 3.22
CA VAL A 153 -11.86 12.60 4.53
C VAL A 153 -11.11 13.47 5.53
N THR A 154 -11.82 14.32 6.25
CA THR A 154 -11.26 15.17 7.31
C THR A 154 -11.91 14.81 8.63
N ASN A 155 -11.12 14.57 9.66
CA ASN A 155 -11.60 14.36 11.03
C ASN A 155 -11.12 15.50 11.92
N THR A 156 -12.01 15.98 12.78
CA THR A 156 -11.69 16.90 13.87
C THR A 156 -11.99 16.22 15.19
N TYR A 157 -11.26 16.61 16.24
CA TYR A 157 -11.35 15.99 17.55
C TYR A 157 -11.57 17.08 18.61
N ASP A 158 -12.28 16.73 19.67
CA ASP A 158 -12.34 17.55 20.87
C ASP A 158 -11.09 17.37 21.74
N PHE A 159 -11.02 18.08 22.87
CA PHE A 159 -9.88 18.03 23.79
C PHE A 159 -9.69 16.67 24.47
N THR A 160 -10.74 15.84 24.54
CA THR A 160 -10.67 14.47 25.06
C THR A 160 -10.17 13.48 24.01
N GLY A 161 -10.15 13.90 22.74
CA GLY A 161 -9.83 13.07 21.60
C GLY A 161 -11.01 12.37 20.96
N ALA A 162 -12.24 12.70 21.35
CA ALA A 162 -13.43 12.19 20.68
C ALA A 162 -13.61 12.91 19.33
N VAL A 163 -14.12 12.18 18.33
CA VAL A 163 -14.39 12.76 17.00
C VAL A 163 -15.51 13.78 17.13
N LEU A 164 -15.20 15.04 16.82
CA LEU A 164 -16.17 16.14 16.80
C LEU A 164 -16.92 16.19 15.48
N SER A 165 -16.21 15.99 14.36
CA SER A 165 -16.82 15.88 13.04
C SER A 165 -15.95 15.07 12.08
N THR A 166 -16.63 14.39 11.15
CA THR A 166 -16.03 13.75 9.99
C THR A 166 -16.70 14.27 8.74
N THR A 167 -15.93 14.85 7.82
CA THR A 167 -16.42 15.28 6.52
C THR A 167 -15.77 14.44 5.42
N ARG A 168 -16.57 14.07 4.41
CA ARG A 168 -16.08 13.40 3.20
C ARG A 168 -16.44 14.25 1.99
N SER A 169 -15.47 14.55 1.14
CA SER A 169 -15.64 15.17 -0.16
C SER A 169 -15.23 14.17 -1.25
N HIS A 170 -16.14 13.84 -2.15
CA HIS A 170 -15.88 12.93 -3.28
C HIS A 170 -15.39 13.75 -4.47
N LYS A 171 -14.18 13.49 -4.96
CA LYS A 171 -13.58 14.22 -6.09
C LYS A 171 -13.55 13.34 -7.34
N VAL A 172 -14.09 13.87 -8.44
CA VAL A 172 -13.95 13.28 -9.78
C VAL A 172 -13.23 14.29 -10.66
N GLY A 173 -12.08 13.91 -11.22
CA GLY A 173 -11.23 14.83 -11.98
C GLY A 173 -10.78 16.06 -11.17
N GLY A 174 -10.64 15.93 -9.85
CA GLY A 174 -10.28 17.01 -8.92
C GLY A 174 -11.45 17.92 -8.53
N SER A 175 -12.63 17.75 -9.13
CA SER A 175 -13.82 18.53 -8.80
C SER A 175 -14.70 17.79 -7.81
N GLU A 176 -15.31 18.51 -6.88
CA GLU A 176 -16.28 17.92 -5.96
C GLU A 176 -17.52 17.47 -6.72
N ALA A 177 -17.81 16.17 -6.66
CA ALA A 177 -19.08 15.63 -7.10
C ALA A 177 -20.10 15.89 -5.98
N LEU A 178 -21.18 16.59 -6.30
CA LEU A 178 -22.26 16.93 -5.38
C LEU A 178 -22.75 15.68 -4.62
N LYS A 179 -23.00 15.87 -3.32
CA LYS A 179 -23.39 14.83 -2.34
C LYS A 179 -24.66 14.08 -2.74
#